data_AF-A0A4Q6AJ96-F1
#
_entry.id   AF-A0A4Q6AJ96-F1
#
_cell.length_a   1.000
_cell.length_b   1.000
_cell.length_c   1.000
_cell.angle_alpha   90.00
_cell.angle_beta   90.00
_cell.angle_gamma   90.00
#
_symmetry.space_group_name_H-M   'P 1'
#
loop_
_entity.id
_entity.type
_entity.pdbx_description
1 polymer ?
#
loop_
_entity_poly.entity_id
_entity_poly.type
_entity_poly.pdbx_seq_one_letter_code
_entity_poly.pdbx_strand_id
1 'polypeptide(L)'
;FGRSANFQLRNQLIKAGLLFRLTRIEWACILFCIAMVIAMEMMNSAIEKTCNYMTREISPQIKVIKDISAGAVLICAIVSAIIGMLIFIPYILKLLPVS
;
A
#
# COMPACT_ATOMS: atom_id res chain seq x y z
N PHE A 1 20.46 23.11 -14.38
CA PHE A 1 20.17 21.70 -14.72
C PHE A 1 19.52 21.04 -13.51
N GLY A 2 18.22 20.70 -13.53
CA GLY A 2 17.60 19.99 -12.38
C GLY A 2 16.10 20.18 -12.08
N ARG A 3 15.34 20.97 -12.84
CA ARG A 3 13.87 21.11 -12.63
C ARG A 3 12.99 20.39 -13.67
N SER A 4 13.51 20.07 -14.86
CA SER A 4 12.72 19.50 -15.97
C SER A 4 12.41 18.00 -15.83
N ALA A 5 13.32 17.21 -15.23
CA ALA A 5 13.15 15.76 -15.12
C ALA A 5 11.98 15.35 -14.21
N ASN A 6 11.74 16.12 -13.14
CA ASN A 6 10.65 15.85 -12.19
C ASN A 6 9.26 16.12 -12.78
N PHE A 7 9.13 17.07 -13.70
CA PHE A 7 7.83 17.38 -14.32
C PHE A 7 7.47 16.37 -15.42
N GLN A 8 8.47 15.87 -16.15
CA GLN A 8 8.30 14.81 -17.14
C GLN A 8 7.92 13.46 -16.49
N LEU A 9 8.53 13.10 -15.36
CA LEU A 9 8.18 11.90 -14.59
C LEU A 9 6.75 11.96 -14.03
N ARG A 10 6.32 13.12 -13.50
CA ARG A 10 4.94 13.28 -12.98
C ARG A 10 3.89 13.19 -14.07
N ASN A 11 4.18 13.71 -15.27
CA ASN A 11 3.23 13.66 -16.40
C ASN A 11 3.13 12.25 -17.01
N GLN A 12 4.19 11.45 -16.94
CA GLN A 12 4.18 10.03 -17.33
C GLN A 12 3.34 9.20 -16.35
N LEU A 13 3.39 9.49 -15.05
CA LEU A 13 2.60 8.81 -14.01
C LEU A 13 1.08 9.05 -14.19
N ILE A 14 0.69 10.29 -14.52
CA ILE A 14 -0.71 10.65 -14.77
C ILE A 14 -1.21 10.04 -16.09
N LYS A 15 -0.36 9.96 -17.12
CA LYS A 15 -0.69 9.29 -18.38
C LYS A 15 -0.78 7.77 -18.24
N ALA A 16 0.07 7.14 -17.42
CA ALA A 16 -0.04 5.72 -17.09
C ALA A 16 -1.36 5.40 -16.35
N GLY A 17 -1.84 6.33 -15.51
CA GLY A 17 -3.15 6.21 -14.84
C GLY A 17 -4.37 6.42 -15.74
N LEU A 18 -4.23 7.16 -16.85
CA LEU A 18 -5.34 7.43 -17.79
C LEU A 18 -5.38 6.47 -18.99
N LEU A 19 -4.27 5.80 -19.32
CA LEU A 19 -4.16 4.96 -20.53
C LEU A 19 -4.58 3.51 -20.32
N PHE A 20 -4.61 3.03 -19.08
CA PHE A 20 -5.13 1.70 -18.78
C PHE A 20 -6.64 1.78 -18.64
N ARG A 21 -7.36 1.10 -19.55
CA ARG A 21 -8.81 0.79 -19.44
C ARG A 21 -9.07 -0.17 -18.26
N LEU A 22 -8.56 0.18 -17.08
CA LEU A 22 -8.91 -0.46 -15.83
C LEU A 22 -10.41 -0.36 -15.66
N THR A 23 -11.03 -1.52 -15.53
CA THR A 23 -12.44 -1.64 -15.21
C THR A 23 -12.73 -0.94 -13.89
N ARG A 24 -13.98 -0.52 -13.69
CA ARG A 24 -14.44 0.09 -12.42
C ARG A 24 -14.13 -0.80 -11.21
N ILE A 25 -14.11 -2.13 -11.41
CA ILE A 25 -13.81 -3.11 -10.37
C ILE A 25 -12.32 -3.09 -10.00
N GLU A 26 -11.41 -3.02 -10.98
CA GLU A 26 -9.97 -2.96 -10.70
C GLU A 26 -9.59 -1.66 -9.97
N TRP A 27 -10.19 -0.53 -10.35
CA TRP A 27 -10.05 0.72 -9.61
C TRP A 27 -10.60 0.61 -8.18
N ALA A 28 -11.77 -0.02 -7.99
CA ALA A 28 -12.31 -0.26 -6.66
C ALA A 28 -11.39 -1.15 -5.81
N CYS A 29 -10.79 -2.20 -6.39
CA CYS A 29 -9.82 -3.06 -5.72
C CYS A 29 -8.56 -2.30 -5.30
N ILE A 30 -8.01 -1.45 -6.19
CA ILE A 30 -6.83 -0.62 -5.88
C ILE A 30 -7.14 0.35 -4.75
N LEU A 31 -8.25 1.09 -4.85
CA LEU A 31 -8.68 2.04 -3.81
C LEU A 31 -8.93 1.34 -2.48
N PHE A 32 -9.53 0.15 -2.51
CA PHE A 32 -9.76 -0.67 -1.33
C PHE A 32 -8.44 -1.14 -0.69
N CYS A 33 -7.47 -1.59 -1.49
CA CYS A 33 -6.15 -1.98 -0.99
C CYS A 33 -5.44 -0.80 -0.31
N ILE A 34 -5.46 0.37 -0.93
CA ILE A 34 -4.88 1.60 -0.36
C ILE A 34 -5.57 1.96 0.96
N ALA A 35 -6.90 1.97 0.98
CA ALA A 35 -7.68 2.27 2.17
C ALA A 35 -7.39 1.28 3.31
N MET A 36 -7.28 -0.02 3.01
CA MET A 36 -6.97 -1.07 3.98
C MET A 36 -5.58 -0.93 4.58
N VAL A 37 -4.55 -0.69 3.77
CA VAL A 37 -3.18 -0.52 4.27
C VAL A 37 -3.09 0.70 5.20
N ILE A 38 -3.69 1.83 4.80
CA ILE A 38 -3.74 3.04 5.63
C ILE A 38 -4.53 2.77 6.93
N ALA A 39 -5.67 2.09 6.85
CA ALA A 39 -6.47 1.74 8.03
C ALA A 39 -5.68 0.87 9.02
N MET A 40 -4.96 -0.14 8.52
CA MET A 40 -4.12 -1.01 9.34
C MET A 40 -2.95 -0.26 9.98
N GLU A 41 -2.30 0.66 9.25
CA GLU A 41 -1.21 1.46 9.79
C GLU A 41 -1.68 2.45 10.87
N MET A 42 -2.85 3.06 10.68
CA MET A 42 -3.52 3.87 11.70
C MET A 42 -3.88 3.04 12.93
N MET A 43 -4.40 1.82 12.74
CA MET A 43 -4.74 0.92 13.83
C MET A 43 -3.50 0.49 14.61
N ASN A 44 -2.39 0.20 13.93
CA ASN A 44 -1.12 -0.09 14.58
C ASN A 44 -0.61 1.08 15.43
N SER A 45 -0.69 2.29 14.88
CA SER A 45 -0.34 3.52 15.62
C SER A 45 -1.26 3.75 16.84
N ALA A 46 -2.55 3.43 16.72
CA ALA A 46 -3.51 3.53 17.81
C ALA A 46 -3.23 2.51 18.92
N ILE A 47 -2.92 1.27 18.56
CA ILE A 47 -2.52 0.21 19.50
C ILE A 47 -1.24 0.62 20.23
N GLU A 48 -0.23 1.10 19.50
CA GLU A 48 1.03 1.54 20.09
C GLU A 48 0.82 2.68 21.11
N LYS A 49 0.03 3.70 20.74
CA LYS A 49 -0.32 4.81 21.64
C LYS A 49 -1.12 4.34 22.86
N THR A 50 -2.04 3.40 22.68
CA THR A 50 -2.84 2.84 23.79
C THR A 50 -1.96 2.07 24.77
N CYS A 51 -1.04 1.23 24.27
CA CYS A 51 -0.09 0.52 25.12
C CYS A 51 0.81 1.49 25.90
N ASN A 52 1.32 2.54 25.23
CA ASN A 52 2.16 3.55 25.87
C ASN A 52 1.39 4.40 26.91
N TYR A 53 0.07 4.54 26.74
CA TYR A 53 -0.79 5.21 27.71
C TYR A 53 -1.07 4.34 28.94
N MET A 54 -1.29 3.03 28.75
CA MET A 54 -1.60 2.11 29.84
C MET A 54 -0.43 1.91 30.82
N THR A 55 0.80 1.87 30.32
CA THR A 55 1.98 1.81 31.18
C THR A 55 3.21 2.35 30.48
N ARG A 56 4.09 3.00 31.25
CA ARG A 56 5.41 3.45 30.78
C ARG A 56 6.46 2.34 30.80
N GLU A 57 6.22 1.26 31.53
CA GLU A 57 7.12 0.11 31.60
C GLU A 57 6.82 -0.88 30.48
N ILE A 58 7.86 -1.28 29.74
CA ILE A 58 7.72 -2.26 28.67
C ILE A 58 7.58 -3.64 29.32
N SER A 59 6.33 -4.09 29.49
CA SER A 59 6.06 -5.47 29.92
C SER A 59 6.22 -6.46 28.75
N PRO A 60 6.53 -7.74 29.03
CA PRO A 60 6.59 -8.77 28.01
C PRO A 60 5.28 -8.89 27.21
N GLN A 61 4.12 -8.65 27.83
CA GLN A 61 2.83 -8.71 27.14
C GLN A 61 2.68 -7.58 26.12
N ILE A 62 3.16 -6.37 26.43
CA ILE A 62 3.07 -5.22 25.52
C ILE A 62 3.91 -5.44 24.27
N LYS A 63 5.09 -6.07 24.41
CA LYS A 63 5.90 -6.45 23.26
C LYS A 63 5.11 -7.38 22.33
N VAL A 64 4.50 -8.43 22.87
CA VAL A 64 3.68 -9.37 22.09
C VAL A 64 2.53 -8.65 21.37
N ILE A 65 1.82 -7.75 22.04
CA ILE A 65 0.73 -6.98 21.41
C ILE A 65 1.24 -6.13 20.25
N LYS A 66 2.36 -5.41 20.45
CA LYS A 66 2.98 -4.58 19.41
C LYS A 66 3.48 -5.43 18.23
N ASP A 67 4.09 -6.58 18.50
CA ASP A 67 4.59 -7.49 17.46
C ASP A 67 3.44 -8.07 16.61
N ILE A 68 2.33 -8.46 17.24
CA ILE A 68 1.12 -8.93 16.54
C ILE A 68 0.55 -7.81 15.65
N SER A 69 0.46 -6.60 16.19
CA SER A 69 -0.05 -5.43 15.46
C SER A 69 0.81 -5.11 14.23
N ALA A 70 2.13 -5.07 14.38
CA ALA A 70 3.06 -4.87 13.28
C ALA A 70 2.98 -6.01 12.24
N GLY A 71 2.85 -7.26 12.70
CA GLY A 71 2.64 -8.42 11.84
C GLY A 71 1.35 -8.32 11.00
N ALA A 72 0.26 -7.82 11.58
CA ALA A 72 -0.99 -7.62 10.87
C ALA A 72 -0.87 -6.57 9.73
N VAL A 73 -0.15 -5.46 9.97
CA VAL A 73 0.13 -4.46 8.93
C VAL A 73 0.97 -5.06 7.80
N LEU A 74 1.99 -5.85 8.13
CA LEU A 74 2.86 -6.50 7.14
C LEU A 74 2.07 -7.44 6.24
N ILE A 75 1.20 -8.29 6.80
CA ILE A 75 0.36 -9.20 6.03
C ILE A 75 -0.56 -8.41 5.10
N CYS A 76 -1.17 -7.33 5.60
CA CYS A 76 -2.03 -6.46 4.79
C CYS A 76 -1.27 -5.83 3.62
N ALA A 77 -0.05 -5.35 3.85
CA ALA A 77 0.81 -4.79 2.81
C ALA A 77 1.20 -5.83 1.74
N ILE A 78 1.54 -7.06 2.15
CA ILE A 78 1.86 -8.16 1.23
C ILE A 78 0.66 -8.50 0.35
N VAL A 79 -0.53 -8.65 0.94
CA VAL A 79 -1.75 -8.96 0.18
C VAL A 79 -2.10 -7.82 -0.78
N SER A 80 -1.98 -6.57 -0.34
CA SER A 80 -2.15 -5.39 -1.21
C SER A 80 -1.19 -5.40 -2.41
N ALA A 81 0.08 -5.76 -2.18
CA ALA A 81 1.08 -5.87 -3.25
C ALA A 81 0.73 -7.00 -4.25
N ILE A 82 0.26 -8.15 -3.75
CA ILE A 82 -0.19 -9.26 -4.60
C ILE A 82 -1.39 -8.85 -5.45
N ILE A 83 -2.40 -8.19 -4.87
CA ILE A 83 -3.56 -7.70 -5.63
C ILE A 83 -3.13 -6.70 -6.70
N GLY A 84 -2.22 -5.78 -6.35
CA GLY A 84 -1.62 -4.85 -7.31
C GLY A 84 -0.95 -5.59 -8.47
N MET A 85 -0.10 -6.58 -8.18
CA MET A 85 0.56 -7.39 -9.21
C MET A 85 -0.45 -8.13 -10.10
N LEU A 86 -1.48 -8.76 -9.52
CA LEU A 86 -2.52 -9.47 -10.28
C LEU A 86 -3.27 -8.56 -11.25
N ILE A 87 -3.51 -7.30 -10.84
CA ILE A 87 -4.14 -6.31 -11.71
C ILE A 87 -3.13 -5.82 -12.77
N PHE A 88 -1.93 -5.39 -12.39
CA PHE A 88 -1.00 -4.71 -13.28
C PHE A 88 -0.21 -5.63 -14.23
N ILE A 89 0.09 -6.90 -13.88
CA ILE A 89 0.82 -7.84 -14.74
C ILE A 89 0.18 -8.04 -16.13
N PRO A 90 -1.12 -8.40 -16.26
CA PRO A 90 -1.72 -8.61 -17.58
C PRO A 90 -1.74 -7.34 -18.42
N TYR A 91 -1.81 -6.18 -17.78
CA TYR A 91 -1.74 -4.87 -18.40
C TYR A 91 -0.35 -4.56 -18.95
N ILE A 92 0.71 -4.85 -18.18
CA ILE A 92 2.11 -4.69 -18.61
C ILE A 92 2.44 -5.65 -19.75
N LEU A 93 2.00 -6.91 -19.68
CA LEU A 93 2.22 -7.91 -20.74
C LEU A 93 1.54 -7.52 -22.06
N LYS A 94 0.35 -6.93 -22.02
CA LYS A 94 -0.31 -6.39 -23.23
C LYS A 94 0.39 -5.17 -23.83
N LEU A 95 1.14 -4.42 -23.01
CA LEU A 95 1.85 -3.23 -23.45
C LEU A 95 3.22 -3.58 -24.07
N LEU A 96 3.79 -4.73 -23.73
CA LEU A 96 5.02 -5.23 -24.35
C LEU A 96 4.70 -5.82 -25.73
N PRO A 97 5.27 -5.27 -26.82
CA PRO A 97 5.17 -5.90 -28.12
C PRO A 97 5.98 -7.20 -28.06
N VAL A 98 5.28 -8.33 -28.00
CA VAL A 98 5.92 -9.64 -28.25
C VAL A 98 6.08 -9.74 -29.76
N SER A 99 7.31 -9.49 -30.22
CA SER A 99 7.76 -9.64 -31.61
C SER A 99 7.60 -11.06 -32.13
#